data_AF-A0A2C9ZZS9-F1
#
_entry.id   AF-A0A2C9ZZS9-F1
#
_cell.length_a   1.000
_cell.length_b   1.000
_cell.length_c   1.000
_cell.angle_alpha   90.00
_cell.angle_beta   90.00
_cell.angle_gamma   90.00
#
_symmetry.space_group_name_H-M   'P 1'
#
loop_
_entity.id
_entity.type
_entity.pdbx_description
1 polymer ?
#
loop_
_entity_poly.entity_id
_entity_poly.type
_entity_poly.pdbx_seq_one_letter_code
_entity_poly.pdbx_strand_id
1 'polypeptide(L)'
;MVPSAYQFVSCYFFGGVANRLGGRNDLVLWRRNKQTSMAKGRKTRLAYLIDFCRHFLYCCGAFGMKKTTLKNLTHAHAWLGLIISGVLMIVFVCGSLSFFRENIVLWDMQYDAPHTQVTEDSELIPVSNIAKQITAQGHTFPDDHGVFIELPTKEQPYYVSYFEIETPEGKHVDIEQSFDPYTGEILSLDQSNYYLGHMLYRMHLNLMFPTGGTELVGIVSLLFFVMVLTGCLIVLKKIISHYYQYRTSRNKDLYLDGHTMIGVSALPFTFIYALTGVMFNLSIILQAGFGFAVFKGNIPALMETADFYSPPRITELANAPSDLARIDDIMADAKQRHPDKKVYFVNLFVPNDANAQLEVALTQPLSFERVTRLTYQVNTATLLQEYAPSQSATAGTYDVLSTLHTAEFGSNIMKFVYFILGLGCCYLILTGNLIWITKREQQRQQSQRGLQFVKAMTLALSSGTLITVASCFIAARFAPQSWSQVSLQPSLFGIMIALCLIYGWFSKPARNAMMQQLSLAGLLFIINPIYDLVQWLSGHVTPHYLTADVLLVNCALLVVCGFCWLLVQHHRAPVQAFEGTPATQS
;
A
#
# COMPACT_ATOMS: atom_id res chain seq x y z
N MET A 1 -8.81 -37.90 -0.27
CA MET A 1 -7.33 -37.91 -0.30
C MET A 1 -6.89 -37.00 -1.43
N VAL A 2 -6.61 -35.75 -1.11
CA VAL A 2 -6.30 -34.67 -2.07
C VAL A 2 -4.80 -34.68 -2.37
N PRO A 3 -4.35 -34.74 -3.64
CA PRO A 3 -2.95 -34.60 -3.97
C PRO A 3 -2.50 -33.16 -3.65
N SER A 4 -1.40 -33.02 -2.91
CA SER A 4 -0.82 -31.72 -2.54
C SER A 4 -0.48 -30.88 -3.77
N ALA A 5 -0.88 -29.61 -3.77
CA ALA A 5 -0.62 -28.58 -4.80
C ALA A 5 0.87 -28.43 -5.21
N TYR A 6 1.80 -28.96 -4.41
CA TYR A 6 3.23 -29.06 -4.74
C TYR A 6 3.55 -29.93 -5.97
N GLN A 7 2.75 -30.97 -6.25
CA GLN A 7 3.01 -31.85 -7.39
C GLN A 7 2.57 -31.24 -8.73
N PHE A 8 1.58 -30.34 -8.71
CA PHE A 8 1.02 -29.75 -9.94
C PHE A 8 1.92 -28.64 -10.50
N VAL A 9 2.43 -27.74 -9.63
CA VAL A 9 3.31 -26.63 -10.02
C VAL A 9 4.69 -27.13 -10.49
N SER A 10 5.21 -28.20 -9.90
CA SER A 10 6.53 -28.74 -10.25
C SER A 10 6.57 -29.47 -11.59
N CYS A 11 5.44 -29.98 -12.11
CA CYS A 11 5.44 -30.85 -13.30
C CYS A 11 5.11 -30.10 -14.60
N TYR A 12 4.18 -29.14 -14.59
CA TYR A 12 3.73 -28.50 -15.84
C TYR A 12 4.46 -27.19 -16.18
N PHE A 13 4.75 -26.34 -15.20
CA PHE A 13 5.43 -25.05 -15.46
C PHE A 13 6.95 -25.21 -15.68
N PHE A 14 7.58 -26.13 -14.94
CA PHE A 14 9.04 -26.34 -15.00
C PHE A 14 9.47 -27.44 -15.99
N GLY A 15 8.58 -28.37 -16.34
CA GLY A 15 8.85 -29.39 -17.37
C GLY A 15 9.03 -28.81 -18.77
N GLY A 16 8.27 -27.75 -19.10
CA GLY A 16 8.34 -27.05 -20.39
C GLY A 16 9.62 -26.23 -20.58
N VAL A 17 10.13 -25.60 -19.51
CA VAL A 17 11.35 -24.79 -19.53
C VAL A 17 12.62 -25.66 -19.58
N ALA A 18 12.63 -26.79 -18.86
CA ALA A 18 13.74 -27.73 -18.89
C ALA A 18 13.89 -28.43 -20.25
N ASN A 19 12.79 -28.68 -20.97
CA ASN A 19 12.82 -29.27 -22.31
C ASN A 19 13.45 -28.34 -23.37
N ARG A 20 13.41 -27.01 -23.18
CA ARG A 20 14.08 -26.03 -24.09
C ARG A 20 15.54 -25.74 -23.74
N LEU A 21 16.00 -26.09 -22.54
CA LEU A 21 17.33 -25.75 -22.02
C LEU A 21 18.29 -26.95 -21.88
N GLY A 22 17.94 -28.13 -22.39
CA GLY A 22 18.87 -29.27 -22.50
C GLY A 22 19.26 -29.98 -21.19
N GLY A 23 18.65 -29.64 -20.03
CA GLY A 23 19.06 -30.11 -18.70
C GLY A 23 18.46 -31.44 -18.21
N ARG A 24 17.84 -32.24 -19.08
CA ARG A 24 17.08 -33.45 -18.68
C ARG A 24 17.96 -34.50 -17.96
N ASN A 25 19.23 -34.64 -18.38
CA ASN A 25 20.14 -35.64 -17.81
C ASN A 25 20.66 -35.24 -16.41
N ASP A 26 20.86 -33.95 -16.16
CA ASP A 26 21.39 -33.45 -14.89
C ASP A 26 20.35 -33.51 -13.76
N LEU A 27 19.08 -33.27 -14.07
CA LEU A 27 17.97 -33.37 -13.10
C LEU A 27 17.71 -34.83 -12.65
N VAL A 28 17.91 -35.78 -13.56
CA VAL A 28 17.81 -37.22 -13.27
C VAL A 28 18.99 -37.69 -12.40
N LEU A 29 20.21 -37.24 -12.70
CA LEU A 29 21.41 -37.49 -11.89
C LEU A 29 21.27 -36.89 -10.48
N TRP A 30 20.73 -35.67 -10.35
CA TRP A 30 20.46 -35.05 -9.06
C TRP A 30 19.44 -35.84 -8.22
N ARG A 31 18.33 -36.30 -8.83
CA ARG A 31 17.33 -37.15 -8.14
C ARG A 31 17.95 -38.45 -7.63
N ARG A 32 18.79 -39.10 -8.45
CA ARG A 32 19.46 -40.38 -8.11
C ARG A 32 20.48 -40.19 -6.96
N ASN A 33 21.22 -39.08 -6.97
CA ASN A 33 22.14 -38.71 -5.89
C ASN A 33 21.41 -38.27 -4.60
N LYS A 34 20.23 -37.66 -4.71
CA LYS A 34 19.38 -37.31 -3.56
C LYS A 34 18.88 -38.54 -2.81
N GLN A 35 18.35 -39.53 -3.54
CA GLN A 35 17.85 -40.78 -2.92
C GLN A 35 18.97 -41.57 -2.23
N THR A 36 20.15 -41.68 -2.86
CA THR A 36 21.30 -42.42 -2.31
C THR A 36 21.95 -41.73 -1.11
N SER A 37 21.92 -40.39 -1.03
CA SER A 37 22.50 -39.64 0.09
C SER A 37 21.53 -39.46 1.28
N MET A 38 20.21 -39.39 1.06
CA MET A 38 19.22 -39.47 2.15
C MET A 38 19.22 -40.86 2.81
N ALA A 39 19.39 -41.93 2.03
CA ALA A 39 19.54 -43.29 2.57
C ALA A 39 20.81 -43.49 3.42
N LYS A 40 21.81 -42.60 3.29
CA LYS A 40 23.09 -42.67 4.03
C LYS A 40 23.21 -41.65 5.18
N GLY A 41 22.15 -40.92 5.50
CA GLY A 41 22.12 -39.96 6.62
C GLY A 41 23.14 -38.80 6.53
N ARG A 42 23.72 -38.52 5.36
CA ARG A 42 24.91 -37.66 5.21
C ARG A 42 24.65 -36.15 5.09
N LYS A 43 23.40 -35.71 4.85
CA LYS A 43 23.07 -34.28 4.66
C LYS A 43 21.73 -33.91 5.28
N THR A 44 21.68 -32.77 5.96
CA THR A 44 20.45 -32.15 6.51
C THR A 44 19.57 -31.59 5.39
N ARG A 45 18.26 -31.46 5.62
CA ARG A 45 17.31 -30.87 4.64
C ARG A 45 17.74 -29.47 4.17
N LEU A 46 18.38 -28.70 5.05
CA LEU A 46 18.94 -27.38 4.74
C LEU A 46 20.09 -27.43 3.72
N ALA A 47 20.99 -28.41 3.84
CA ALA A 47 22.09 -28.59 2.88
C ALA A 47 21.58 -28.93 1.47
N TYR A 48 20.47 -29.65 1.35
CA TYR A 48 19.82 -29.92 0.06
C TYR A 48 19.11 -28.71 -0.53
N LEU A 49 18.50 -27.87 0.30
CA LEU A 49 17.89 -26.62 -0.16
C LEU A 49 18.97 -25.69 -0.73
N ILE A 50 20.12 -25.58 -0.03
CA ILE A 50 21.27 -24.81 -0.48
C ILE A 50 21.85 -25.38 -1.79
N ASP A 51 22.05 -26.70 -1.89
CA ASP A 51 22.54 -27.33 -3.12
C ASP A 51 21.54 -27.19 -4.28
N PHE A 52 20.24 -27.27 -4.02
CA PHE A 52 19.19 -27.06 -5.02
C PHE A 52 19.17 -25.62 -5.52
N CYS A 53 19.19 -24.63 -4.60
CA CYS A 53 19.30 -23.22 -4.97
C CYS A 53 20.59 -22.97 -5.77
N ARG A 54 21.73 -23.54 -5.33
CA ARG A 54 23.00 -23.39 -6.03
C ARG A 54 22.96 -23.98 -7.44
N HIS A 55 22.34 -25.15 -7.62
CA HIS A 55 22.21 -25.81 -8.92
C HIS A 55 21.22 -25.07 -9.84
N PHE A 56 20.06 -24.65 -9.32
CA PHE A 56 19.08 -23.84 -10.04
C PHE A 56 19.69 -22.52 -10.53
N LEU A 57 20.47 -21.84 -9.68
CA LEU A 57 21.18 -20.61 -10.03
C LEU A 57 22.33 -20.81 -11.02
N TYR A 58 22.94 -21.99 -11.03
CA TYR A 58 23.93 -22.38 -12.05
C TYR A 58 23.25 -22.58 -13.40
N CYS A 59 22.11 -23.28 -13.44
CA CYS A 59 21.30 -23.48 -14.64
C CYS A 59 20.71 -22.17 -15.19
N CYS A 60 20.40 -21.19 -14.34
CA CYS A 60 19.97 -19.85 -14.76
C CYS A 60 21.12 -18.94 -15.22
N GLY A 61 22.37 -19.43 -15.29
CA GLY A 61 23.52 -18.66 -15.79
C GLY A 61 24.03 -17.55 -14.86
N ALA A 62 23.43 -17.36 -13.67
CA ALA A 62 23.78 -16.30 -12.74
C ALA A 62 25.23 -16.42 -12.21
N PHE A 63 25.76 -17.65 -12.10
CA PHE A 63 27.14 -17.91 -11.69
C PHE A 63 28.18 -17.65 -12.79
N GLY A 64 27.79 -17.73 -14.07
CA GLY A 64 28.65 -17.50 -15.24
C GLY A 64 28.75 -16.03 -15.70
N MET A 65 28.11 -15.09 -15.01
CA MET A 65 28.04 -13.69 -15.47
C MET A 65 29.43 -13.03 -15.57
N LYS A 66 29.75 -12.50 -16.76
CA LYS A 66 31.00 -11.75 -17.04
C LYS A 66 31.11 -10.53 -16.12
N LYS A 67 32.33 -10.18 -15.71
CA LYS A 67 32.59 -8.98 -14.87
C LYS A 67 32.03 -7.69 -15.48
N THR A 68 32.08 -7.57 -16.81
CA THR A 68 31.51 -6.44 -17.56
C THR A 68 30.00 -6.35 -17.43
N THR A 69 29.28 -7.47 -17.53
CA THR A 69 27.82 -7.52 -17.34
C THR A 69 27.42 -7.08 -15.94
N LEU A 70 28.10 -7.59 -14.91
CA LEU A 70 27.83 -7.20 -13.52
C LEU A 70 28.09 -5.70 -13.28
N LYS A 71 29.17 -5.15 -13.86
CA LYS A 71 29.47 -3.72 -13.81
C LYS A 71 28.35 -2.90 -14.46
N ASN A 72 27.93 -3.27 -15.66
CA ASN A 72 26.86 -2.56 -16.39
C ASN A 72 25.53 -2.62 -15.64
N LEU A 73 25.18 -3.79 -15.09
CA LEU A 73 23.98 -3.99 -14.28
C LEU A 73 24.00 -3.10 -13.03
N THR A 74 25.13 -3.03 -12.32
CA THR A 74 25.29 -2.18 -11.14
C THR A 74 25.18 -0.69 -11.51
N HIS A 75 25.72 -0.29 -12.67
CA HIS A 75 25.58 1.07 -13.17
C HIS A 75 24.13 1.41 -13.53
N ALA A 76 23.42 0.50 -14.21
CA ALA A 76 22.01 0.67 -14.56
C ALA A 76 21.14 0.76 -13.30
N HIS A 77 21.33 -0.16 -12.34
CA HIS A 77 20.64 -0.15 -11.06
C HIS A 77 20.85 1.19 -10.33
N ALA A 78 22.10 1.67 -10.23
CA ALA A 78 22.40 2.92 -9.53
C ALA A 78 21.76 4.16 -10.19
N TRP A 79 21.75 4.24 -11.53
CA TRP A 79 21.14 5.37 -12.24
C TRP A 79 19.62 5.31 -12.24
N LEU A 80 19.05 4.13 -12.51
CA LEU A 80 17.61 3.94 -12.52
C LEU A 80 17.01 4.21 -11.14
N GLY A 81 17.65 3.69 -10.09
CA GLY A 81 17.28 3.96 -8.70
C GLY A 81 17.27 5.46 -8.39
N LEU A 82 18.29 6.21 -8.81
CA LEU A 82 18.35 7.65 -8.58
C LEU A 82 17.19 8.40 -9.26
N ILE A 83 16.90 8.08 -10.53
CA ILE A 83 15.85 8.75 -11.32
C ILE A 83 14.47 8.56 -10.67
N ILE A 84 14.15 7.35 -10.23
CA ILE A 84 12.82 7.03 -9.68
C ILE A 84 12.71 7.30 -8.18
N SER A 85 13.84 7.47 -7.48
CA SER A 85 13.91 7.55 -6.01
C SER A 85 12.98 8.59 -5.40
N GLY A 86 12.83 9.75 -6.06
CA GLY A 86 12.03 10.86 -5.55
C GLY A 86 10.54 10.51 -5.44
N VAL A 87 9.97 9.99 -6.52
CA VAL A 87 8.57 9.53 -6.53
C VAL A 87 8.41 8.33 -5.62
N LEU A 88 9.33 7.36 -5.70
CA LEU A 88 9.26 6.14 -4.92
C LEU A 88 9.30 6.44 -3.41
N MET A 89 10.05 7.44 -2.97
CA MET A 89 10.09 7.87 -1.57
C MET A 89 8.74 8.41 -1.11
N ILE A 90 8.11 9.30 -1.89
CA ILE A 90 6.78 9.84 -1.55
C ILE A 90 5.76 8.70 -1.46
N VAL A 91 5.76 7.81 -2.46
CA VAL A 91 4.86 6.65 -2.53
C VAL A 91 5.05 5.73 -1.32
N PHE A 92 6.29 5.43 -0.90
CA PHE A 92 6.54 4.59 0.27
C PHE A 92 6.22 5.28 1.59
N VAL A 93 6.57 6.57 1.78
CA VAL A 93 6.26 7.29 3.02
C VAL A 93 4.74 7.38 3.20
N CYS A 94 4.03 7.86 2.18
CA CYS A 94 2.58 8.00 2.23
C CYS A 94 1.89 6.63 2.31
N GLY A 95 2.32 5.65 1.51
CA GLY A 95 1.74 4.30 1.53
C GLY A 95 1.95 3.56 2.84
N SER A 96 3.10 3.74 3.49
CA SER A 96 3.35 3.17 4.82
C SER A 96 2.37 3.73 5.85
N LEU A 97 2.07 5.03 5.79
CA LEU A 97 1.08 5.65 6.68
C LEU A 97 -0.36 5.27 6.31
N SER A 98 -0.63 4.93 5.05
CA SER A 98 -1.94 4.46 4.59
C SER A 98 -2.38 3.12 5.18
N PHE A 99 -1.47 2.31 5.76
CA PHE A 99 -1.88 1.17 6.60
C PHE A 99 -2.75 1.59 7.80
N PHE A 100 -2.62 2.84 8.21
CA PHE A 100 -3.39 3.47 9.27
C PHE A 100 -4.38 4.50 8.71
N ARG A 101 -4.76 4.46 7.43
CA ARG A 101 -5.63 5.47 6.81
C ARG A 101 -6.89 5.73 7.63
N GLU A 102 -7.67 4.69 7.89
CA GLU A 102 -8.91 4.83 8.67
C GLU A 102 -8.61 5.25 10.10
N ASN A 103 -7.56 4.69 10.71
CA ASN A 103 -7.12 5.11 12.05
C ASN A 103 -6.72 6.59 12.10
N ILE A 104 -6.17 7.17 11.02
CA ILE A 104 -5.79 8.59 10.92
C ILE A 104 -7.04 9.46 10.78
N VAL A 105 -8.03 9.05 10.00
CA VAL A 105 -9.33 9.76 9.90
C VAL A 105 -9.98 9.81 11.28
N LEU A 106 -10.07 8.65 11.95
CA LEU A 106 -10.59 8.49 13.30
C LEU A 106 -9.78 9.25 14.37
N TRP A 107 -8.46 9.24 14.25
CA TRP A 107 -7.57 10.04 15.10
C TRP A 107 -7.86 11.52 14.94
N ASP A 108 -8.05 12.01 13.72
CA ASP A 108 -8.34 13.41 13.46
C ASP A 108 -9.71 13.80 14.05
N MET A 109 -10.73 12.96 13.82
CA MET A 109 -12.10 13.09 14.32
C MET A 109 -12.26 13.07 15.84
N GLN A 110 -11.30 12.55 16.60
CA GLN A 110 -11.48 12.12 17.99
C GLN A 110 -12.11 13.15 18.96
N TYR A 111 -12.00 14.44 18.68
CA TYR A 111 -12.55 15.52 19.53
C TYR A 111 -13.92 16.03 19.08
N ASP A 112 -14.33 15.71 17.85
CA ASP A 112 -15.60 16.13 17.25
C ASP A 112 -16.55 14.94 17.02
N ALA A 113 -16.05 13.70 17.13
CA ALA A 113 -16.79 12.49 16.84
C ALA A 113 -17.96 12.25 17.81
N PRO A 114 -19.06 11.63 17.35
CA PRO A 114 -20.16 11.24 18.23
C PRO A 114 -19.70 10.31 19.35
N HIS A 115 -20.31 10.43 20.53
CA HIS A 115 -20.05 9.52 21.66
C HIS A 115 -20.85 8.21 21.60
N THR A 116 -21.65 8.02 20.55
CA THR A 116 -22.44 6.81 20.31
C THR A 116 -21.52 5.59 20.19
N GLN A 117 -21.90 4.47 20.83
CA GLN A 117 -21.13 3.23 20.80
C GLN A 117 -21.98 2.11 20.23
N VAL A 118 -21.42 1.35 19.29
CA VAL A 118 -22.05 0.16 18.72
C VAL A 118 -21.31 -1.09 19.21
N THR A 119 -22.06 -2.11 19.62
CA THR A 119 -21.56 -3.44 19.98
C THR A 119 -22.12 -4.49 19.03
N GLU A 120 -21.59 -5.71 19.05
CA GLU A 120 -22.07 -6.78 18.15
C GLU A 120 -23.52 -7.19 18.45
N ASP A 121 -23.97 -7.01 19.69
CA ASP A 121 -25.33 -7.30 20.13
C ASP A 121 -26.25 -6.07 20.07
N SER A 122 -25.78 -4.95 19.52
CA SER A 122 -26.60 -3.75 19.40
C SER A 122 -27.73 -3.95 18.40
N GLU A 123 -28.95 -3.70 18.83
CA GLU A 123 -30.11 -3.63 17.95
C GLU A 123 -30.09 -2.29 17.21
N LEU A 124 -29.57 -2.30 15.98
CA LEU A 124 -29.43 -1.13 15.13
C LEU A 124 -30.69 -0.91 14.30
N ILE A 125 -30.89 0.33 13.86
CA ILE A 125 -31.96 0.64 12.92
C ILE A 125 -31.76 -0.18 11.62
N PRO A 126 -32.81 -0.74 11.02
CA PRO A 126 -32.65 -1.54 9.81
C PRO A 126 -32.11 -0.72 8.63
N VAL A 127 -31.35 -1.37 7.74
CA VAL A 127 -30.76 -0.72 6.55
C VAL A 127 -31.86 -0.16 5.63
N SER A 128 -33.03 -0.80 5.60
CA SER A 128 -34.19 -0.30 4.87
C SER A 128 -34.60 1.12 5.29
N ASN A 129 -34.40 1.50 6.55
CA ASN A 129 -34.76 2.83 7.05
C ASN A 129 -33.80 3.90 6.49
N ILE A 130 -32.50 3.60 6.47
CA ILE A 130 -31.48 4.49 5.88
C ILE A 130 -31.74 4.66 4.39
N ALA A 131 -31.99 3.55 3.67
CA ALA A 131 -32.33 3.60 2.24
C ALA A 131 -33.59 4.45 1.98
N LYS A 132 -34.67 4.24 2.76
CA LYS A 132 -35.90 5.03 2.64
C LYS A 132 -35.67 6.52 2.88
N GLN A 133 -34.85 6.87 3.88
CA GLN A 133 -34.53 8.25 4.19
C GLN A 133 -33.75 8.93 3.08
N ILE A 134 -32.79 8.23 2.45
CA ILE A 134 -32.06 8.73 1.27
C ILE A 134 -33.03 8.94 0.10
N THR A 135 -33.86 7.94 -0.23
CA THR A 135 -34.81 8.07 -1.34
C THR A 135 -35.88 9.15 -1.11
N ALA A 136 -36.28 9.36 0.14
CA ALA A 136 -37.26 10.38 0.51
C ALA A 136 -36.76 11.82 0.30
N GLN A 137 -35.45 12.02 0.11
CA GLN A 137 -34.88 13.33 -0.26
C GLN A 137 -35.27 13.75 -1.69
N GLY A 138 -35.81 12.85 -2.50
CA GLY A 138 -36.36 13.17 -3.82
C GLY A 138 -35.29 13.41 -4.89
N HIS A 139 -34.08 12.91 -4.69
CA HIS A 139 -33.01 12.99 -5.66
C HIS A 139 -33.25 12.07 -6.87
N THR A 140 -32.76 12.51 -8.03
CA THR A 140 -32.63 11.64 -9.21
C THR A 140 -31.29 10.92 -9.12
N PHE A 141 -31.31 9.59 -9.19
CA PHE A 141 -30.11 8.76 -9.15
C PHE A 141 -29.79 8.30 -10.57
N PRO A 142 -28.53 8.35 -11.02
CA PRO A 142 -28.12 7.74 -12.28
C PRO A 142 -28.37 6.23 -12.27
N ASP A 143 -28.88 5.66 -13.36
CA ASP A 143 -29.25 4.24 -13.45
C ASP A 143 -28.05 3.28 -13.31
N ASP A 144 -26.84 3.76 -13.59
CA ASP A 144 -25.59 3.01 -13.54
C ASP A 144 -24.81 3.19 -12.23
N HIS A 145 -25.27 4.07 -11.34
CA HIS A 145 -24.65 4.34 -10.05
C HIS A 145 -25.54 3.84 -8.91
N GLY A 146 -24.92 3.24 -7.90
CA GLY A 146 -25.64 2.70 -6.75
C GLY A 146 -25.56 3.62 -5.54
N VAL A 147 -26.56 3.52 -4.67
CA VAL A 147 -26.52 4.11 -3.32
C VAL A 147 -25.75 3.16 -2.42
N PHE A 148 -24.49 3.51 -2.15
CA PHE A 148 -23.62 2.75 -1.28
C PHE A 148 -23.87 3.12 0.18
N ILE A 149 -24.02 2.12 1.05
CA ILE A 149 -24.27 2.29 2.48
C ILE A 149 -23.34 1.34 3.25
N GLU A 150 -22.35 1.88 3.94
CA GLU A 150 -21.52 1.14 4.88
C GLU A 150 -22.27 0.93 6.20
N LEU A 151 -22.14 -0.26 6.76
CA LEU A 151 -22.75 -0.58 8.04
C LEU A 151 -21.89 -0.12 9.22
N PRO A 152 -22.52 0.22 10.37
CA PRO A 152 -21.82 0.53 11.59
C PRO A 152 -20.94 -0.63 12.05
N THR A 153 -19.74 -0.30 12.50
CA THR A 153 -18.78 -1.20 13.13
C THR A 153 -18.40 -0.67 14.52
N LYS A 154 -17.51 -1.38 15.24
CA LYS A 154 -16.99 -0.85 16.50
C LYS A 154 -16.13 0.39 16.26
N GLU A 155 -15.38 0.40 15.17
CA GLU A 155 -14.44 1.46 14.80
C GLU A 155 -15.18 2.67 14.15
N GLN A 156 -16.29 2.42 13.46
CA GLN A 156 -17.16 3.43 12.84
C GLN A 156 -18.62 3.20 13.31
N PRO A 157 -19.04 3.73 14.48
CA PRO A 157 -20.34 3.45 15.08
C PRO A 157 -21.46 4.30 14.47
N TYR A 158 -21.52 4.41 13.14
CA TYR A 158 -22.54 5.12 12.37
C TYR A 158 -22.60 4.58 10.95
N TYR A 159 -23.74 4.76 10.28
CA TYR A 159 -23.85 4.45 8.85
C TYR A 159 -23.17 5.56 8.06
N VAL A 160 -22.52 5.20 6.95
CA VAL A 160 -22.00 6.17 5.98
C VAL A 160 -22.56 5.81 4.62
N SER A 161 -23.16 6.77 3.94
CA SER A 161 -23.64 6.61 2.59
C SER A 161 -22.90 7.50 1.62
N TYR A 162 -22.56 6.93 0.46
CA TYR A 162 -21.96 7.60 -0.67
C TYR A 162 -22.84 7.34 -1.89
N PHE A 163 -23.32 8.40 -2.54
CA PHE A 163 -24.14 8.26 -3.74
C PHE A 163 -24.03 9.49 -4.63
N GLU A 164 -24.28 9.29 -5.92
CA GLU A 164 -24.30 10.38 -6.89
C GLU A 164 -25.75 10.76 -7.21
N ILE A 165 -25.99 12.06 -7.36
CA ILE A 165 -27.28 12.59 -7.82
C ILE A 165 -27.12 13.32 -9.14
N GLU A 166 -28.18 13.31 -9.95
CA GLU A 166 -28.29 14.15 -11.13
C GLU A 166 -29.08 15.43 -10.80
N THR A 167 -28.47 16.60 -11.00
CA THR A 167 -29.16 17.88 -10.86
C THR A 167 -30.11 18.12 -12.03
N PRO A 168 -31.09 19.03 -11.91
CA PRO A 168 -31.98 19.39 -13.03
C PRO A 168 -31.23 19.88 -14.30
N GLU A 169 -29.99 20.34 -14.16
CA GLU A 169 -29.10 20.76 -15.25
C GLU A 169 -28.30 19.60 -15.87
N GLY A 170 -28.55 18.35 -15.46
CA GLY A 170 -27.83 17.15 -15.92
C GLY A 170 -26.40 17.05 -15.39
N LYS A 171 -26.09 17.72 -14.28
CA LYS A 171 -24.79 17.59 -13.62
C LYS A 171 -24.84 16.49 -12.58
N HIS A 172 -23.77 15.73 -12.52
CA HIS A 172 -23.58 14.74 -11.49
C HIS A 172 -22.91 15.36 -10.26
N VAL A 173 -23.44 15.06 -9.07
CA VAL A 173 -22.93 15.56 -7.79
C VAL A 173 -22.83 14.40 -6.80
N ASP A 174 -21.63 14.16 -6.30
CA ASP A 174 -21.38 13.21 -5.22
C ASP A 174 -21.91 13.77 -3.89
N ILE A 175 -22.64 12.92 -3.15
CA ILE A 175 -23.14 13.20 -1.82
C ILE A 175 -22.59 12.15 -0.86
N GLU A 176 -22.11 12.63 0.27
CA GLU A 176 -21.73 11.81 1.42
C GLU A 176 -22.59 12.21 2.63
N GLN A 177 -23.20 11.23 3.30
CA GLN A 177 -24.04 11.44 4.48
C GLN A 177 -23.73 10.40 5.55
N SER A 178 -23.66 10.81 6.81
CA SER A 178 -23.52 9.92 7.95
C SER A 178 -24.83 9.86 8.74
N PHE A 179 -25.20 8.70 9.27
CA PHE A 179 -26.46 8.52 10.01
C PHE A 179 -26.23 7.85 11.36
N ASP A 180 -26.95 8.31 12.38
CA ASP A 180 -26.95 7.70 13.71
C ASP A 180 -27.48 6.26 13.62
N PRO A 181 -26.76 5.27 14.19
CA PRO A 181 -27.09 3.87 14.01
C PRO A 181 -28.34 3.42 14.78
N TYR A 182 -28.87 4.24 15.69
CA TYR A 182 -30.06 3.93 16.50
C TYR A 182 -31.28 4.73 16.04
N THR A 183 -31.13 6.02 15.76
CA THR A 183 -32.25 6.88 15.36
C THR A 183 -32.44 6.97 13.84
N GLY A 184 -31.39 6.71 13.06
CA GLY A 184 -31.35 7.00 11.63
C GLY A 184 -31.30 8.49 11.32
N GLU A 185 -31.08 9.38 12.29
CA GLU A 185 -30.95 10.81 11.99
C GLU A 185 -29.61 11.11 11.30
N ILE A 186 -29.61 12.08 10.37
CA ILE A 186 -28.39 12.53 9.71
C ILE A 186 -27.48 13.22 10.73
N LEU A 187 -26.24 12.76 10.84
CA LEU A 187 -25.22 13.34 11.69
C LEU A 187 -24.57 14.54 10.99
N SER A 188 -24.28 15.59 11.76
CA SER A 188 -23.48 16.74 11.30
C SER A 188 -21.99 16.40 11.28
N LEU A 189 -21.64 15.31 10.59
CA LEU A 189 -20.27 14.83 10.43
C LEU A 189 -19.89 14.94 8.95
N ASP A 190 -19.09 15.95 8.61
CA ASP A 190 -18.52 16.10 7.27
C ASP A 190 -17.11 15.51 7.26
N GLN A 191 -16.96 14.33 6.65
CA GLN A 191 -15.65 13.64 6.58
C GLN A 191 -14.61 14.42 5.77
N SER A 192 -15.02 15.40 4.95
CA SER A 192 -14.09 16.28 4.24
C SER A 192 -13.27 17.16 5.19
N ASN A 193 -13.72 17.32 6.44
CA ASN A 193 -12.96 17.97 7.51
C ASN A 193 -11.84 17.09 8.09
N TYR A 194 -11.79 15.79 7.78
CA TYR A 194 -10.82 14.83 8.32
C TYR A 194 -10.01 14.14 7.20
N TYR A 195 -9.52 14.97 6.27
CA TYR A 195 -9.04 14.53 4.96
C TYR A 195 -7.62 13.92 4.94
N LEU A 196 -6.81 14.07 6.00
CA LEU A 196 -5.38 13.72 5.98
C LEU A 196 -5.12 12.26 5.57
N GLY A 197 -5.88 11.31 6.14
CA GLY A 197 -5.73 9.88 5.81
C GLY A 197 -5.99 9.60 4.32
N HIS A 198 -7.06 10.18 3.77
CA HIS A 198 -7.40 10.09 2.35
C HIS A 198 -6.35 10.76 1.47
N MET A 199 -5.83 11.93 1.87
CA MET A 199 -4.76 12.61 1.15
C MET A 199 -3.51 11.74 1.03
N LEU A 200 -3.03 11.15 2.14
CA LEU A 200 -1.85 10.28 2.14
C LEU A 200 -2.07 9.07 1.20
N TYR A 201 -3.25 8.47 1.24
CA TYR A 201 -3.60 7.39 0.33
C TYR A 201 -3.61 7.83 -1.14
N ARG A 202 -4.19 8.99 -1.46
CA ARG A 202 -4.15 9.55 -2.83
C ARG A 202 -2.73 9.88 -3.28
N MET A 203 -1.89 10.42 -2.39
CA MET A 203 -0.47 10.65 -2.68
C MET A 203 0.26 9.34 -3.01
N HIS A 204 -0.08 8.25 -2.33
CA HIS A 204 0.48 6.92 -2.63
C HIS A 204 0.02 6.38 -3.99
N LEU A 205 -1.27 6.50 -4.31
CA LEU A 205 -1.86 5.97 -5.54
C LEU A 205 -1.49 6.77 -6.80
N ASN A 206 -1.62 8.09 -6.76
CA ASN A 206 -1.54 8.93 -7.95
C ASN A 206 -0.81 10.26 -7.76
N LEU A 207 -0.12 10.45 -6.62
CA LEU A 207 0.57 11.69 -6.27
C LEU A 207 -0.35 12.93 -6.26
N MET A 208 -1.68 12.71 -6.17
CA MET A 208 -2.72 13.71 -6.30
C MET A 208 -2.78 14.44 -7.65
N PHE A 209 -2.20 13.86 -8.70
CA PHE A 209 -2.42 14.39 -10.04
C PHE A 209 -3.83 14.04 -10.53
N PRO A 210 -4.57 15.01 -11.10
CA PRO A 210 -5.95 14.78 -11.53
C PRO A 210 -6.04 13.77 -12.68
N THR A 211 -5.02 13.73 -13.55
CA THR A 211 -4.93 12.80 -14.67
C THR A 211 -3.49 12.31 -14.83
N GLY A 212 -3.30 11.04 -15.23
CA GLY A 212 -1.98 10.45 -15.48
C GLY A 212 -1.15 10.09 -14.24
N GLY A 213 -1.61 10.44 -13.04
CA GLY A 213 -0.89 10.19 -11.78
C GLY A 213 -0.75 8.71 -11.45
N THR A 214 -1.85 7.96 -11.62
CA THR A 214 -1.88 6.51 -11.43
C THR A 214 -0.88 5.85 -12.37
N GLU A 215 -0.92 6.18 -13.67
CA GLU A 215 -0.02 5.62 -14.68
C GLU A 215 1.44 5.95 -14.39
N LEU A 216 1.74 7.17 -13.91
CA LEU A 216 3.08 7.56 -13.50
C LEU A 216 3.61 6.68 -12.36
N VAL A 217 2.80 6.50 -11.30
CA VAL A 217 3.15 5.60 -10.18
C VAL A 217 3.30 4.16 -10.66
N GLY A 218 2.48 3.73 -11.63
CA GLY A 218 2.57 2.43 -12.27
C GLY A 218 3.88 2.21 -13.06
N ILE A 219 4.31 3.20 -13.85
CA ILE A 219 5.59 3.17 -14.57
C ILE A 219 6.75 3.15 -13.57
N VAL A 220 6.70 3.98 -12.52
CA VAL A 220 7.71 3.97 -11.44
C VAL A 220 7.76 2.61 -10.75
N SER A 221 6.60 1.99 -10.50
CA SER A 221 6.50 0.64 -9.92
C SER A 221 7.09 -0.43 -10.85
N LEU A 222 6.92 -0.29 -12.17
CA LEU A 222 7.54 -1.20 -13.15
C LEU A 222 9.07 -1.08 -13.13
N LEU A 223 9.58 0.15 -13.08
CA LEU A 223 11.02 0.38 -12.95
C LEU A 223 11.54 -0.12 -11.60
N PHE A 224 10.77 0.04 -10.52
CA PHE A 224 11.07 -0.54 -9.21
C PHE A 224 11.09 -2.07 -9.25
N PHE A 225 10.17 -2.72 -9.98
CA PHE A 225 10.18 -4.16 -10.18
C PHE A 225 11.46 -4.63 -10.87
N VAL A 226 11.88 -3.94 -11.94
CA VAL A 226 13.17 -4.20 -12.59
C VAL A 226 14.34 -3.96 -11.61
N MET A 227 14.27 -2.94 -10.77
CA MET A 227 15.28 -2.67 -9.74
C MET A 227 15.40 -3.80 -8.71
N VAL A 228 14.29 -4.37 -8.26
CA VAL A 228 14.29 -5.54 -7.36
C VAL A 228 14.95 -6.75 -8.03
N LEU A 229 14.60 -7.03 -9.29
CA LEU A 229 15.22 -8.13 -10.04
C LEU A 229 16.73 -7.93 -10.25
N THR A 230 17.14 -6.74 -10.67
CA THR A 230 18.56 -6.42 -10.88
C THR A 230 19.35 -6.41 -9.57
N GLY A 231 18.78 -5.88 -8.48
CA GLY A 231 19.36 -5.91 -7.15
C GLY A 231 19.58 -7.33 -6.65
N CYS A 232 18.58 -8.21 -6.82
CA CYS A 232 18.71 -9.64 -6.52
C CYS A 232 19.88 -10.25 -7.29
N LEU A 233 19.99 -10.04 -8.60
CA LEU A 233 21.08 -10.57 -9.43
C LEU A 233 22.47 -10.06 -9.01
N ILE A 234 22.59 -8.79 -8.61
CA ILE A 234 23.86 -8.20 -8.12
C ILE A 234 24.30 -8.88 -6.82
N VAL A 235 23.36 -9.08 -5.91
CA VAL A 235 23.64 -9.52 -4.54
C VAL A 235 23.74 -11.05 -4.45
N LEU A 236 23.14 -11.80 -5.37
CA LEU A 236 23.16 -13.27 -5.41
C LEU A 236 24.58 -13.88 -5.42
N LYS A 237 25.54 -13.21 -6.09
CA LYS A 237 26.97 -13.63 -6.06
C LYS A 237 27.63 -13.39 -4.70
N LYS A 238 27.14 -12.42 -3.91
CA LYS A 238 27.72 -12.01 -2.63
C LYS A 238 27.05 -12.68 -1.43
N ILE A 239 25.73 -12.91 -1.46
CA ILE A 239 24.97 -13.59 -0.39
C ILE A 239 25.60 -14.93 -0.02
N ILE A 240 25.91 -15.78 -1.00
CA ILE A 240 26.35 -17.15 -0.72
C ILE A 240 27.76 -17.19 -0.11
N SER A 241 28.57 -16.13 -0.29
CA SER A 241 29.94 -16.07 0.23
C SER A 241 30.10 -15.22 1.50
N HIS A 242 29.22 -14.25 1.77
CA HIS A 242 29.47 -13.21 2.80
C HIS A 242 28.24 -12.76 3.61
N TYR A 243 27.11 -13.50 3.62
CA TYR A 243 25.85 -13.08 4.28
C TYR A 243 25.99 -12.64 5.76
N TYR A 244 27.06 -13.03 6.47
CA TYR A 244 27.24 -12.77 7.90
C TYR A 244 28.28 -11.70 8.27
N GLN A 245 28.83 -10.94 7.34
CA GLN A 245 29.87 -9.93 7.66
C GLN A 245 29.30 -8.51 7.68
N TYR A 246 28.49 -8.15 8.69
CA TYR A 246 28.22 -6.74 8.96
C TYR A 246 29.49 -6.10 9.54
N ARG A 247 30.14 -5.22 8.78
CA ARG A 247 31.39 -4.58 9.21
C ARG A 247 31.07 -3.25 9.88
N THR A 248 31.24 -3.18 11.18
CA THR A 248 31.03 -1.97 12.00
C THR A 248 32.15 -0.93 11.87
N SER A 249 33.20 -1.18 11.08
CA SER A 249 34.29 -0.21 10.87
C SER A 249 33.83 0.97 10.02
N ARG A 250 33.86 2.18 10.60
CA ARG A 250 33.33 3.47 10.07
C ARG A 250 34.00 3.95 8.76
N ASN A 251 33.62 3.35 7.63
CA ASN A 251 33.97 3.82 6.28
C ASN A 251 32.79 3.61 5.29
N LYS A 252 32.97 4.03 4.02
CA LYS A 252 32.02 4.01 2.88
C LYS A 252 31.19 2.72 2.73
N ASP A 253 31.65 1.63 3.33
CA ASP A 253 31.03 0.31 3.31
C ASP A 253 29.77 0.23 4.18
N LEU A 254 29.57 1.12 5.15
CA LEU A 254 28.41 1.07 6.07
C LEU A 254 27.05 1.27 5.36
N TYR A 255 26.95 2.24 4.45
CA TYR A 255 25.71 2.45 3.67
C TYR A 255 25.45 1.26 2.74
N LEU A 256 26.49 0.73 2.12
CA LEU A 256 26.38 -0.39 1.21
C LEU A 256 25.99 -1.68 1.94
N ASP A 257 26.56 -1.92 3.12
CA ASP A 257 26.27 -3.07 3.98
C ASP A 257 24.84 -2.99 4.50
N GLY A 258 24.42 -1.82 5.01
CA GLY A 258 23.04 -1.59 5.45
C GLY A 258 22.02 -1.73 4.31
N HIS A 259 22.31 -1.13 3.15
CA HIS A 259 21.46 -1.24 1.96
C HIS A 259 21.32 -2.70 1.49
N THR A 260 22.43 -3.46 1.50
CA THR A 260 22.41 -4.88 1.12
C THR A 260 21.67 -5.72 2.15
N MET A 261 21.93 -5.52 3.45
CA MET A 261 21.31 -6.29 4.53
C MET A 261 19.79 -6.10 4.55
N ILE A 262 19.32 -4.85 4.53
CA ILE A 262 17.89 -4.54 4.52
C ILE A 262 17.27 -4.97 3.19
N GLY A 263 17.94 -4.75 2.06
CA GLY A 263 17.42 -5.12 0.74
C GLY A 263 17.21 -6.62 0.58
N VAL A 264 18.11 -7.44 1.12
CA VAL A 264 17.96 -8.90 1.10
C VAL A 264 16.89 -9.37 2.09
N SER A 265 16.84 -8.78 3.28
CA SER A 265 15.87 -9.15 4.31
C SER A 265 14.44 -8.79 3.90
N ALA A 266 14.26 -7.65 3.20
CA ALA A 266 12.98 -7.18 2.71
C ALA A 266 12.64 -7.67 1.28
N LEU A 267 13.43 -8.58 0.70
CA LEU A 267 13.27 -9.00 -0.70
C LEU A 267 11.86 -9.54 -1.02
N PRO A 268 11.26 -10.45 -0.22
CA PRO A 268 9.90 -10.92 -0.50
C PRO A 268 8.87 -9.78 -0.53
N PHE A 269 9.01 -8.82 0.38
CA PHE A 269 8.09 -7.68 0.51
C PHE A 269 8.26 -6.67 -0.62
N THR A 270 9.49 -6.26 -0.92
CA THR A 270 9.80 -5.36 -2.04
C THR A 270 9.37 -5.95 -3.38
N PHE A 271 9.47 -7.27 -3.56
CA PHE A 271 8.94 -7.94 -4.74
C PHE A 271 7.42 -7.85 -4.83
N ILE A 272 6.70 -8.15 -3.74
CA ILE A 272 5.24 -8.03 -3.69
C ILE A 272 4.83 -6.59 -4.01
N TYR A 273 5.38 -5.59 -3.32
CA TYR A 273 5.03 -4.18 -3.54
C TYR A 273 5.31 -3.69 -4.96
N ALA A 274 6.45 -4.09 -5.54
CA ALA A 274 6.76 -3.73 -6.91
C ALA A 274 5.77 -4.37 -7.90
N LEU A 275 5.44 -5.66 -7.72
CA LEU A 275 4.51 -6.39 -8.56
C LEU A 275 3.08 -5.82 -8.46
N THR A 276 2.60 -5.63 -7.24
CA THR A 276 1.26 -5.10 -6.98
C THR A 276 1.13 -3.63 -7.41
N GLY A 277 2.19 -2.84 -7.24
CA GLY A 277 2.22 -1.45 -7.72
C GLY A 277 2.04 -1.37 -9.24
N VAL A 278 2.65 -2.28 -10.00
CA VAL A 278 2.39 -2.45 -11.44
C VAL A 278 0.96 -2.91 -11.70
N MET A 279 0.51 -3.92 -10.96
CA MET A 279 -0.81 -4.54 -11.13
C MET A 279 -1.95 -3.55 -10.95
N PHE A 280 -1.93 -2.73 -9.89
CA PHE A 280 -3.00 -1.77 -9.61
C PHE A 280 -2.97 -0.59 -10.58
N ASN A 281 -1.79 0.00 -10.74
CA ASN A 281 -1.67 1.29 -11.39
C ASN A 281 -1.53 1.23 -12.92
N LEU A 282 -1.18 0.08 -13.49
CA LEU A 282 -1.16 -0.15 -14.95
C LEU A 282 -2.25 -1.12 -15.40
N SER A 283 -3.22 -1.45 -14.54
CA SER A 283 -4.30 -2.41 -14.83
C SER A 283 -4.99 -2.12 -16.16
N ILE A 284 -5.46 -0.88 -16.37
CA ILE A 284 -6.16 -0.45 -17.61
C ILE A 284 -5.25 -0.61 -18.84
N ILE A 285 -4.00 -0.16 -18.76
CA ILE A 285 -3.05 -0.23 -19.88
C ILE A 285 -2.71 -1.69 -20.21
N LEU A 286 -2.51 -2.53 -19.19
CA LEU A 286 -2.25 -3.94 -19.35
C LEU A 286 -3.48 -4.66 -19.94
N GLN A 287 -4.68 -4.37 -19.43
CA GLN A 287 -5.93 -4.92 -19.96
C GLN A 287 -6.14 -4.52 -21.42
N ALA A 288 -5.92 -3.26 -21.79
CA ALA A 288 -5.99 -2.83 -23.19
C ALA A 288 -4.95 -3.55 -24.07
N GLY A 289 -3.72 -3.68 -23.58
CA GLY A 289 -2.64 -4.39 -24.28
C GLY A 289 -2.94 -5.88 -24.48
N PHE A 290 -3.41 -6.58 -23.44
CA PHE A 290 -3.82 -7.98 -23.53
C PHE A 290 -5.09 -8.16 -24.36
N GLY A 291 -6.06 -7.27 -24.21
CA GLY A 291 -7.29 -7.23 -24.98
C GLY A 291 -7.00 -7.17 -26.48
N PHE A 292 -6.06 -6.32 -26.89
CA PHE A 292 -5.64 -6.24 -28.28
C PHE A 292 -4.78 -7.44 -28.71
N ALA A 293 -3.73 -7.78 -27.96
CA ALA A 293 -2.74 -8.78 -28.37
C ALA A 293 -3.24 -10.23 -28.29
N VAL A 294 -4.07 -10.56 -27.30
CA VAL A 294 -4.56 -11.93 -27.04
C VAL A 294 -6.01 -12.07 -27.47
N PHE A 295 -6.87 -11.12 -27.13
CA PHE A 295 -8.32 -11.18 -27.40
C PHE A 295 -8.74 -10.46 -28.69
N LYS A 296 -7.78 -9.97 -29.49
CA LYS A 296 -8.02 -9.29 -30.79
C LYS A 296 -9.05 -8.14 -30.71
N GLY A 297 -9.06 -7.42 -29.59
CA GLY A 297 -9.98 -6.30 -29.34
C GLY A 297 -11.31 -6.68 -28.69
N ASN A 298 -11.56 -7.97 -28.40
CA ASN A 298 -12.76 -8.39 -27.68
C ASN A 298 -12.60 -8.20 -26.16
N ILE A 299 -12.86 -6.98 -25.69
CA ILE A 299 -12.78 -6.61 -24.27
C ILE A 299 -13.81 -7.36 -23.40
N PRO A 300 -15.08 -7.57 -23.83
CA PRO A 300 -16.01 -8.39 -23.05
C PRO A 300 -15.49 -9.81 -22.78
N ALA A 301 -14.90 -10.48 -23.79
CA ALA A 301 -14.31 -11.80 -23.60
C ALA A 301 -13.10 -11.79 -22.67
N LEU A 302 -12.31 -10.71 -22.65
CA LEU A 302 -11.23 -10.53 -21.67
C LEU A 302 -11.78 -10.46 -20.24
N MET A 303 -12.84 -9.66 -20.03
CA MET A 303 -13.43 -9.49 -18.71
C MET A 303 -14.12 -10.77 -18.22
N GLU A 304 -14.84 -11.45 -19.10
CA GLU A 304 -15.45 -12.77 -18.83
C GLU A 304 -14.38 -13.81 -18.48
N THR A 305 -13.25 -13.84 -19.20
CA THR A 305 -12.14 -14.76 -18.90
C THR A 305 -11.43 -14.42 -17.60
N ALA A 306 -11.35 -13.13 -17.26
CA ALA A 306 -10.77 -12.69 -16.00
C ALA A 306 -11.67 -13.04 -14.80
N ASP A 307 -12.97 -13.24 -15.05
CA ASP A 307 -13.98 -13.66 -14.07
C ASP A 307 -13.96 -12.76 -12.83
N PHE A 308 -13.83 -11.44 -13.09
CA PHE A 308 -14.01 -10.42 -12.08
C PHE A 308 -15.50 -10.15 -11.87
N TYR A 309 -15.86 -9.80 -10.64
CA TYR A 309 -17.23 -9.47 -10.30
C TYR A 309 -17.83 -8.39 -11.21
N SER A 310 -19.07 -8.62 -11.64
CA SER A 310 -19.93 -7.62 -12.29
C SER A 310 -21.36 -7.92 -11.83
N PRO A 311 -22.10 -6.93 -11.28
CA PRO A 311 -23.47 -7.14 -10.88
C PRO A 311 -24.35 -7.47 -12.09
N PRO A 312 -25.46 -8.22 -11.92
CA PRO A 312 -26.41 -8.49 -12.99
C PRO A 312 -26.97 -7.17 -13.53
N ARG A 313 -26.85 -6.94 -14.84
CA ARG A 313 -27.31 -5.69 -15.46
C ARG A 313 -28.83 -5.55 -15.34
N ILE A 314 -29.28 -4.38 -14.92
CA ILE A 314 -30.69 -3.96 -15.03
C ILE A 314 -30.88 -3.51 -16.48
N THR A 315 -31.70 -4.24 -17.25
CA THR A 315 -31.88 -3.97 -18.68
C THR A 315 -33.07 -3.07 -18.97
N GLU A 316 -34.07 -3.03 -18.09
CA GLU A 316 -35.29 -2.23 -18.24
C GLU A 316 -35.79 -1.74 -16.88
N LEU A 317 -36.25 -0.50 -16.81
CA LEU A 317 -36.95 0.06 -15.65
C LEU A 317 -38.42 -0.36 -15.69
N ALA A 318 -38.94 -0.85 -14.56
CA ALA A 318 -40.35 -1.24 -14.45
C ALA A 318 -41.30 -0.03 -14.34
N ASN A 319 -40.77 1.16 -14.03
CA ASN A 319 -41.52 2.39 -13.75
C ASN A 319 -42.58 2.19 -12.65
N ALA A 320 -42.25 1.37 -11.65
CA ALA A 320 -43.07 1.10 -10.49
C ALA A 320 -42.20 1.19 -9.23
N PRO A 321 -42.74 1.54 -8.05
CA PRO A 321 -41.92 1.76 -6.86
C PRO A 321 -41.29 0.46 -6.33
N SER A 322 -40.09 0.59 -5.78
CA SER A 322 -39.40 -0.47 -5.03
C SER A 322 -40.01 -0.65 -3.63
N ASP A 323 -40.13 -1.89 -3.15
CA ASP A 323 -40.46 -2.21 -1.77
C ASP A 323 -39.18 -2.31 -0.93
N LEU A 324 -38.64 -1.16 -0.54
CA LEU A 324 -37.39 -1.08 0.23
C LEU A 324 -37.48 -1.79 1.60
N ALA A 325 -38.68 -2.11 2.11
CA ALA A 325 -38.80 -2.89 3.35
C ALA A 325 -38.22 -4.31 3.22
N ARG A 326 -38.15 -4.85 1.99
CA ARG A 326 -37.54 -6.15 1.70
C ARG A 326 -36.02 -6.19 1.85
N ILE A 327 -35.37 -5.03 1.95
CA ILE A 327 -33.93 -4.98 2.23
C ILE A 327 -33.62 -5.75 3.52
N ASP A 328 -34.47 -5.68 4.55
CA ASP A 328 -34.19 -6.33 5.82
C ASP A 328 -34.34 -7.87 5.73
N ASP A 329 -35.28 -8.36 4.91
CA ASP A 329 -35.40 -9.79 4.58
C ASP A 329 -34.13 -10.29 3.88
N ILE A 330 -33.60 -9.51 2.93
CA ILE A 330 -32.36 -9.81 2.21
C ILE A 330 -31.16 -9.83 3.16
N MET A 331 -31.08 -8.87 4.07
CA MET A 331 -30.01 -8.80 5.07
C MET A 331 -30.04 -10.00 6.03
N ALA A 332 -31.24 -10.50 6.37
CA ALA A 332 -31.40 -11.71 7.16
C ALA A 332 -30.96 -12.98 6.39
N ASP A 333 -31.35 -13.12 5.11
CA ASP A 333 -30.93 -14.24 4.26
C ASP A 333 -29.41 -14.26 4.05
N ALA A 334 -28.80 -13.10 3.78
CA ALA A 334 -27.35 -12.98 3.61
C ALA A 334 -26.58 -13.44 4.87
N LYS A 335 -27.03 -13.02 6.06
CA LYS A 335 -26.46 -13.47 7.35
C LYS A 335 -26.66 -14.97 7.58
N GLN A 336 -27.80 -15.53 7.17
CA GLN A 336 -28.08 -16.95 7.32
C GLN A 336 -27.20 -17.82 6.40
N ARG A 337 -26.93 -17.36 5.18
CA ARG A 337 -26.09 -18.07 4.19
C ARG A 337 -24.62 -18.10 4.60
N HIS A 338 -24.11 -16.99 5.13
CA HIS A 338 -22.71 -16.83 5.54
C HIS A 338 -22.62 -16.42 7.02
N PRO A 339 -22.91 -17.33 7.96
CA PRO A 339 -22.93 -17.01 9.39
C PRO A 339 -21.56 -16.66 9.97
N ASP A 340 -20.48 -16.99 9.26
CA ASP A 340 -19.10 -16.69 9.61
C ASP A 340 -18.57 -15.36 9.04
N LYS A 341 -19.40 -14.66 8.26
CA LYS A 341 -19.07 -13.37 7.64
C LYS A 341 -19.97 -12.26 8.18
N LYS A 342 -19.47 -11.03 8.13
CA LYS A 342 -20.22 -9.83 8.52
C LYS A 342 -20.57 -9.04 7.27
N VAL A 343 -21.76 -8.44 7.25
CA VAL A 343 -22.11 -7.48 6.20
C VAL A 343 -21.29 -6.22 6.42
N TYR A 344 -20.51 -5.84 5.41
CA TYR A 344 -19.62 -4.69 5.44
C TYR A 344 -20.30 -3.44 4.86
N PHE A 345 -20.87 -3.57 3.67
CA PHE A 345 -21.67 -2.53 3.03
C PHE A 345 -22.78 -3.16 2.19
N VAL A 346 -23.73 -2.34 1.80
CA VAL A 346 -24.68 -2.65 0.72
C VAL A 346 -24.58 -1.61 -0.39
N ASN A 347 -24.89 -2.00 -1.61
CA ASN A 347 -25.01 -1.10 -2.74
C ASN A 347 -26.38 -1.29 -3.41
N LEU A 348 -27.21 -0.25 -3.38
CA LEU A 348 -28.58 -0.28 -3.86
C LEU A 348 -28.66 0.42 -5.22
N PHE A 349 -28.95 -0.36 -6.27
CA PHE A 349 -29.10 0.15 -7.63
C PHE A 349 -30.56 0.47 -7.94
N VAL A 350 -30.78 1.61 -8.60
CA VAL A 350 -32.10 2.08 -9.05
C VAL A 350 -33.14 2.03 -7.91
N PRO A 351 -32.89 2.72 -6.78
CA PRO A 351 -33.64 2.54 -5.55
C PRO A 351 -35.15 2.87 -5.65
N ASN A 352 -35.54 3.65 -6.66
CA ASN A 352 -36.91 4.09 -6.87
C ASN A 352 -37.73 3.19 -7.82
N ASP A 353 -37.15 2.09 -8.33
CA ASP A 353 -37.78 1.20 -9.31
C ASP A 353 -37.99 -0.23 -8.79
N ALA A 354 -39.04 -0.93 -9.26
CA ALA A 354 -39.36 -2.29 -8.86
C ALA A 354 -38.32 -3.33 -9.30
N ASN A 355 -37.47 -2.99 -10.28
CA ASN A 355 -36.32 -3.78 -10.67
C ASN A 355 -35.04 -3.44 -9.87
N ALA A 356 -35.18 -2.70 -8.75
CA ALA A 356 -34.07 -2.41 -7.85
C ALA A 356 -33.31 -3.69 -7.47
N GLN A 357 -31.99 -3.57 -7.46
CA GLN A 357 -31.10 -4.64 -7.02
C GLN A 357 -30.30 -4.19 -5.80
N LEU A 358 -30.14 -5.09 -4.85
CA LEU A 358 -29.29 -4.88 -3.67
C LEU A 358 -28.10 -5.82 -3.75
N GLU A 359 -26.90 -5.26 -3.85
CA GLU A 359 -25.65 -5.98 -3.58
C GLU A 359 -25.36 -5.92 -2.08
N VAL A 360 -25.22 -7.08 -1.46
CA VAL A 360 -24.76 -7.23 -0.08
C VAL A 360 -23.31 -7.72 -0.11
N ALA A 361 -22.40 -6.89 0.40
CA ALA A 361 -20.99 -7.22 0.50
C ALA A 361 -20.67 -7.78 1.89
N LEU A 362 -20.15 -8.99 1.92
CA LEU A 362 -19.77 -9.72 3.12
C LEU A 362 -18.26 -9.78 3.23
N THR A 363 -17.73 -9.56 4.43
CA THR A 363 -16.30 -9.67 4.72
C THR A 363 -16.05 -10.57 5.92
N GLN A 364 -14.85 -11.14 5.96
CA GLN A 364 -14.38 -11.96 7.07
C GLN A 364 -13.06 -11.39 7.59
N PRO A 365 -12.96 -11.01 8.87
CA PRO A 365 -11.70 -10.55 9.46
C PRO A 365 -10.59 -11.59 9.29
N LEU A 366 -9.36 -11.13 9.07
CA LEU A 366 -8.16 -11.97 8.95
C LEU A 366 -8.23 -13.02 7.83
N SER A 367 -8.98 -12.72 6.77
CA SER A 367 -9.12 -13.56 5.58
C SER A 367 -8.29 -13.03 4.41
N PHE A 368 -7.95 -13.93 3.48
CA PHE A 368 -7.39 -13.58 2.17
C PHE A 368 -8.46 -13.41 1.10
N GLU A 369 -9.73 -13.67 1.45
CA GLU A 369 -10.90 -13.34 0.64
C GLU A 369 -11.51 -12.05 1.20
N ARG A 370 -11.35 -10.94 0.47
CA ARG A 370 -11.70 -9.60 0.96
C ARG A 370 -13.20 -9.39 1.05
N VAL A 371 -13.91 -9.68 -0.06
CA VAL A 371 -15.35 -9.42 -0.19
C VAL A 371 -16.03 -10.52 -0.99
N THR A 372 -17.01 -11.17 -0.37
CA THR A 372 -18.04 -11.99 -1.04
C THR A 372 -19.25 -11.11 -1.33
N ARG A 373 -19.86 -11.26 -2.50
CA ARG A 373 -21.01 -10.45 -2.91
C ARG A 373 -22.21 -11.33 -3.18
N LEU A 374 -23.36 -10.90 -2.66
CA LEU A 374 -24.66 -11.50 -2.91
C LEU A 374 -25.55 -10.42 -3.53
N THR A 375 -26.04 -10.64 -4.73
CA THR A 375 -26.89 -9.66 -5.44
C THR A 375 -28.31 -10.19 -5.50
N TYR A 376 -29.26 -9.39 -5.03
CA TYR A 376 -30.67 -9.74 -4.91
C TYR A 376 -31.54 -8.79 -5.72
N GLN A 377 -32.67 -9.29 -6.21
CA GLN A 377 -33.78 -8.43 -6.60
C GLN A 377 -34.53 -7.99 -5.34
N VAL A 378 -34.71 -6.68 -5.14
CA VAL A 378 -35.25 -6.12 -3.89
C VAL A 378 -36.68 -6.57 -3.64
N ASN A 379 -37.60 -6.34 -4.58
CA ASN A 379 -39.03 -6.58 -4.38
C ASN A 379 -39.39 -8.05 -4.07
N THR A 380 -38.62 -8.99 -4.59
CA THR A 380 -38.86 -10.43 -4.43
C THR A 380 -37.94 -11.08 -3.40
N ALA A 381 -36.96 -10.35 -2.88
CA ALA A 381 -35.85 -10.87 -2.07
C ALA A 381 -35.16 -12.10 -2.70
N THR A 382 -35.20 -12.23 -4.04
CA THR A 382 -34.63 -13.39 -4.74
C THR A 382 -33.15 -13.16 -5.01
N LEU A 383 -32.31 -14.10 -4.58
CA LEU A 383 -30.88 -14.10 -4.91
C LEU A 383 -30.70 -14.31 -6.42
N LEU A 384 -30.07 -13.34 -7.08
CA LEU A 384 -29.73 -13.37 -8.50
C LEU A 384 -28.33 -13.94 -8.72
N GLN A 385 -27.37 -13.57 -7.88
CA GLN A 385 -25.97 -13.93 -8.04
C GLN A 385 -25.25 -14.03 -6.70
N GLU A 386 -24.39 -15.03 -6.56
CA GLU A 386 -23.40 -15.12 -5.49
C GLU A 386 -22.00 -15.18 -6.11
N TYR A 387 -21.09 -14.34 -5.62
CA TYR A 387 -19.74 -14.24 -6.11
C TYR A 387 -18.73 -14.24 -4.96
N ALA A 388 -17.74 -15.11 -5.05
CA ALA A 388 -16.56 -15.09 -4.17
C ALA A 388 -15.29 -15.10 -5.03
N PRO A 389 -14.32 -14.18 -4.82
CA PRO A 389 -13.08 -14.12 -5.59
C PRO A 389 -12.31 -15.44 -5.61
N SER A 390 -12.39 -16.22 -4.54
CA SER A 390 -11.72 -17.52 -4.40
C SER A 390 -12.18 -18.58 -5.41
N GLN A 391 -13.34 -18.38 -6.05
CA GLN A 391 -13.84 -19.28 -7.10
C GLN A 391 -13.12 -19.09 -8.44
N SER A 392 -12.49 -17.92 -8.65
CA SER A 392 -11.72 -17.58 -9.85
C SER A 392 -10.21 -17.65 -9.56
N ALA A 393 -9.45 -18.32 -10.43
CA ALA A 393 -7.99 -18.32 -10.30
C ALA A 393 -7.39 -16.92 -10.48
N THR A 394 -7.95 -16.12 -11.38
CA THR A 394 -7.47 -14.76 -11.68
C THR A 394 -7.90 -13.79 -10.58
N ALA A 395 -9.20 -13.73 -10.28
CA ALA A 395 -9.71 -12.80 -9.26
C ALA A 395 -9.21 -13.18 -7.87
N GLY A 396 -9.14 -14.47 -7.53
CA GLY A 396 -8.58 -14.93 -6.26
C GLY A 396 -7.09 -14.61 -6.11
N THR A 397 -6.28 -14.73 -7.19
CA THR A 397 -4.87 -14.31 -7.15
C THR A 397 -4.75 -12.80 -6.95
N TYR A 398 -5.56 -12.02 -7.66
CA TYR A 398 -5.61 -10.57 -7.48
C TYR A 398 -5.97 -10.19 -6.04
N ASP A 399 -6.95 -10.88 -5.44
CA ASP A 399 -7.43 -10.61 -4.09
C ASP A 399 -6.37 -10.96 -3.03
N VAL A 400 -5.67 -12.10 -3.18
CA VAL A 400 -4.55 -12.46 -2.30
C VAL A 400 -3.42 -11.44 -2.38
N LEU A 401 -3.03 -11.03 -3.59
CA LEU A 401 -1.99 -10.02 -3.80
C LEU A 401 -2.40 -8.65 -3.25
N SER A 402 -3.69 -8.30 -3.37
CA SER A 402 -4.27 -7.09 -2.79
C SER A 402 -4.23 -7.11 -1.28
N THR A 403 -4.69 -8.19 -0.67
CA THR A 403 -4.67 -8.39 0.78
C THR A 403 -3.24 -8.38 1.32
N LEU A 404 -2.29 -8.97 0.60
CA LEU A 404 -0.87 -8.90 0.95
C LEU A 404 -0.31 -7.49 0.84
N HIS A 405 -0.76 -6.68 -0.13
CA HIS A 405 -0.31 -5.29 -0.26
C HIS A 405 -0.84 -4.40 0.85
N THR A 406 -2.13 -4.53 1.19
CA THR A 406 -2.83 -3.72 2.20
C THR A 406 -2.65 -4.23 3.63
N ALA A 407 -2.05 -5.41 3.80
CA ALA A 407 -1.90 -6.10 5.08
C ALA A 407 -3.21 -6.40 5.82
N GLU A 408 -4.35 -6.40 5.10
CA GLU A 408 -5.70 -6.63 5.65
C GLU A 408 -5.90 -8.04 6.26
N PHE A 409 -5.07 -9.03 5.86
CA PHE A 409 -5.12 -10.39 6.42
C PHE A 409 -4.66 -10.45 7.89
N GLY A 410 -3.99 -9.41 8.39
CA GLY A 410 -3.37 -9.41 9.70
C GLY A 410 -4.01 -8.42 10.66
N SER A 411 -3.77 -8.62 11.96
CA SER A 411 -4.18 -7.67 12.99
C SER A 411 -3.32 -6.39 12.93
N ASN A 412 -3.58 -5.44 13.85
CA ASN A 412 -2.77 -4.22 14.00
C ASN A 412 -1.27 -4.49 14.13
N ILE A 413 -0.86 -5.65 14.66
CA ILE A 413 0.55 -6.07 14.70
C ILE A 413 1.13 -6.19 13.28
N MET A 414 0.39 -6.80 12.36
CA MET A 414 0.85 -6.98 10.98
C MET A 414 0.93 -5.63 10.25
N LYS A 415 -0.02 -4.72 10.48
CA LYS A 415 0.05 -3.34 10.00
C LYS A 415 1.37 -2.68 10.42
N PHE A 416 1.76 -2.82 11.70
CA PHE A 416 3.05 -2.29 12.19
C PHE A 416 4.27 -2.98 11.57
N VAL A 417 4.24 -4.30 11.38
CA VAL A 417 5.34 -5.01 10.69
C VAL A 417 5.50 -4.47 9.26
N TYR A 418 4.41 -4.35 8.52
CA TYR A 418 4.39 -3.83 7.16
C TYR A 418 4.81 -2.36 7.07
N PHE A 419 4.38 -1.55 8.05
CA PHE A 419 4.81 -0.17 8.23
C PHE A 419 6.33 -0.06 8.44
N ILE A 420 6.91 -0.86 9.32
CA ILE A 420 8.37 -0.88 9.55
C ILE A 420 9.13 -1.33 8.30
N LEU A 421 8.61 -2.32 7.57
CA LEU A 421 9.18 -2.76 6.29
C LEU A 421 9.11 -1.66 5.22
N GLY A 422 8.04 -0.87 5.21
CA GLY A 422 7.89 0.33 4.38
C GLY A 422 8.94 1.40 4.71
N LEU A 423 9.18 1.69 6.00
CA LEU A 423 10.29 2.55 6.43
C LEU A 423 11.67 1.97 6.05
N GLY A 424 11.81 0.65 6.06
CA GLY A 424 12.97 -0.06 5.52
C GLY A 424 13.19 0.22 4.03
N CYS A 425 12.11 0.28 3.24
CA CYS A 425 12.18 0.68 1.83
C CYS A 425 12.61 2.14 1.68
N CYS A 426 12.08 3.06 2.50
CA CYS A 426 12.54 4.44 2.54
C CYS A 426 14.05 4.53 2.84
N TYR A 427 14.55 3.72 3.77
CA TYR A 427 15.98 3.62 4.05
C TYR A 427 16.79 3.15 2.84
N LEU A 428 16.32 2.15 2.09
CA LEU A 428 17.00 1.67 0.87
C LEU A 428 17.11 2.76 -0.19
N ILE A 429 16.03 3.50 -0.41
CA ILE A 429 15.99 4.60 -1.39
C ILE A 429 16.98 5.70 -0.99
N LEU A 430 16.94 6.13 0.28
CA LEU A 430 17.84 7.16 0.79
C LEU A 430 19.31 6.72 0.70
N THR A 431 19.64 5.53 1.19
CA THR A 431 21.02 5.02 1.16
C THR A 431 21.53 4.79 -0.25
N GLY A 432 20.70 4.33 -1.18
CA GLY A 432 21.05 4.20 -2.60
C GLY A 432 21.48 5.54 -3.20
N ASN A 433 20.72 6.61 -2.93
CA ASN A 433 21.06 7.96 -3.37
C ASN A 433 22.37 8.47 -2.73
N LEU A 434 22.55 8.25 -1.43
CA LEU A 434 23.77 8.66 -0.72
C LEU A 434 25.02 7.95 -1.23
N ILE A 435 24.93 6.65 -1.55
CA ILE A 435 26.03 5.88 -2.16
C ILE A 435 26.37 6.47 -3.54
N TRP A 436 25.36 6.80 -4.35
CA TRP A 436 25.56 7.39 -5.67
C TRP A 436 26.27 8.76 -5.57
N ILE A 437 25.77 9.64 -4.70
CA ILE A 437 26.32 10.99 -4.48
C ILE A 437 27.78 10.90 -4.01
N THR A 438 28.04 10.11 -2.97
CA THR A 438 29.37 9.96 -2.35
C THR A 438 30.41 9.46 -3.36
N LYS A 439 30.03 8.47 -4.19
CA LYS A 439 30.92 7.92 -5.22
C LYS A 439 31.25 8.95 -6.29
N ARG A 440 30.30 9.79 -6.69
CA ARG A 440 30.51 10.80 -7.73
C ARG A 440 31.24 12.04 -7.26
N GLU A 441 31.05 12.45 -6.01
CA GLU A 441 31.88 13.48 -5.37
C GLU A 441 33.37 13.11 -5.40
N GLN A 442 33.69 11.86 -5.05
CA GLN A 442 35.08 11.38 -4.99
C GLN A 442 35.71 11.22 -6.37
N GLN A 443 34.93 10.78 -7.36
CA GLN A 443 35.44 10.54 -8.71
C GLN A 443 35.55 11.82 -9.56
N ARG A 444 34.98 12.95 -9.13
CA ARG A 444 34.94 14.23 -9.86
C ARG A 444 34.44 14.11 -11.31
N GLN A 445 33.57 13.13 -11.59
CA GLN A 445 33.10 12.81 -12.95
C GLN A 445 31.86 13.61 -13.40
N GLN A 446 31.35 14.53 -12.59
CA GLN A 446 30.10 15.26 -12.85
C GLN A 446 30.28 16.76 -12.60
N SER A 447 29.47 17.57 -13.27
CA SER A 447 29.47 19.02 -13.06
C SER A 447 29.05 19.36 -11.62
N GLN A 448 29.66 20.39 -11.03
CA GLN A 448 29.34 20.82 -9.67
C GLN A 448 27.86 21.22 -9.52
N ARG A 449 27.28 21.84 -10.56
CA ARG A 449 25.86 22.21 -10.60
C ARG A 449 24.95 21.00 -10.67
N GLY A 450 25.25 20.01 -11.52
CA GLY A 450 24.44 18.78 -11.62
C GLY A 450 24.46 17.97 -10.33
N LEU A 451 25.62 17.88 -9.68
CA LEU A 451 25.74 17.20 -8.39
C LEU A 451 25.00 17.93 -7.26
N GLN A 452 25.03 19.28 -7.26
CA GLN A 452 24.25 20.08 -6.31
C GLN A 452 22.74 19.91 -6.52
N PHE A 453 22.29 19.85 -7.78
CA PHE A 453 20.89 19.57 -8.11
C PHE A 453 20.45 18.22 -7.56
N VAL A 454 21.22 17.16 -7.82
CA VAL A 454 20.91 15.82 -7.30
C VAL A 454 20.86 15.80 -5.77
N LYS A 455 21.79 16.48 -5.09
CA LYS A 455 21.77 16.62 -3.63
C LYS A 455 20.52 17.32 -3.13
N ALA A 456 20.18 18.48 -3.70
CA ALA A 456 19.02 19.26 -3.30
C ALA A 456 17.72 18.47 -3.50
N MET A 457 17.57 17.81 -4.65
CA MET A 457 16.43 16.93 -4.93
C MET A 457 16.35 15.74 -3.98
N THR A 458 17.50 15.10 -3.67
CA THR A 458 17.55 13.99 -2.71
C THR A 458 17.10 14.46 -1.32
N LEU A 459 17.56 15.62 -0.86
CA LEU A 459 17.14 16.20 0.43
C LEU A 459 15.65 16.51 0.45
N ALA A 460 15.16 17.22 -0.56
CA ALA A 460 13.77 17.63 -0.66
C ALA A 460 12.81 16.43 -0.69
N LEU A 461 13.09 15.44 -1.54
CA LEU A 461 12.19 14.30 -1.74
C LEU A 461 12.40 13.18 -0.73
N SER A 462 13.49 13.20 0.05
CA SER A 462 13.72 12.24 1.15
C SER A 462 13.33 12.85 2.50
N SER A 463 14.26 13.55 3.16
CA SER A 463 14.01 14.15 4.46
C SER A 463 12.94 15.25 4.43
N GLY A 464 12.82 15.97 3.31
CA GLY A 464 11.77 16.97 3.13
C GLY A 464 10.36 16.36 3.04
N THR A 465 10.19 15.16 2.48
CA THR A 465 8.91 14.44 2.50
C THR A 465 8.47 14.11 3.93
N LEU A 466 9.41 13.72 4.80
CA LEU A 466 9.12 13.46 6.22
C LEU A 466 8.70 14.74 6.96
N ILE A 467 9.38 15.87 6.71
CA ILE A 467 8.95 17.18 7.25
C ILE A 467 7.54 17.50 6.77
N THR A 468 7.30 17.34 5.48
CA THR A 468 6.06 17.71 4.83
C THR A 468 4.88 16.94 5.41
N VAL A 469 5.02 15.62 5.54
CA VAL A 469 4.01 14.77 6.16
C VAL A 469 3.79 15.15 7.63
N ALA A 470 4.86 15.42 8.39
CA ALA A 470 4.72 15.87 9.78
C ALA A 470 3.97 17.22 9.88
N SER A 471 4.24 18.16 8.96
CA SER A 471 3.51 19.42 8.86
C SER A 471 2.02 19.22 8.54
N CYS A 472 1.68 18.27 7.67
CA CYS A 472 0.29 17.92 7.38
C CYS A 472 -0.44 17.34 8.60
N PHE A 473 0.24 16.49 9.39
CA PHE A 473 -0.27 16.01 10.68
C PHE A 473 -0.50 17.14 11.69
N ILE A 474 0.36 18.15 11.73
CA ILE A 474 0.17 19.32 12.58
C ILE A 474 -1.02 20.16 12.05
N ALA A 475 -1.11 20.37 10.74
CA ALA A 475 -2.20 21.14 10.15
C ALA A 475 -3.57 20.46 10.33
N ALA A 476 -3.63 19.13 10.28
CA ALA A 476 -4.87 18.39 10.56
C ALA A 476 -5.40 18.72 11.96
N ARG A 477 -4.49 18.74 12.96
CA ARG A 477 -4.85 18.98 14.35
C ARG A 477 -5.11 20.45 14.71
N PHE A 478 -4.32 21.37 14.15
CA PHE A 478 -4.25 22.76 14.64
C PHE A 478 -4.77 23.80 13.65
N ALA A 479 -5.11 23.43 12.42
CA ALA A 479 -5.72 24.39 11.50
C ALA A 479 -7.14 24.77 11.98
N PRO A 480 -7.59 26.00 11.73
CA PRO A 480 -8.95 26.41 12.04
C PRO A 480 -9.98 25.50 11.35
N GLN A 481 -11.03 25.09 12.06
CA GLN A 481 -12.12 24.26 11.51
C GLN A 481 -12.84 24.92 10.31
N SER A 482 -12.75 26.24 10.15
CA SER A 482 -13.31 26.96 9.00
C SER A 482 -12.51 26.78 7.71
N TRP A 483 -11.30 26.22 7.78
CA TRP A 483 -10.45 26.00 6.61
C TRP A 483 -10.72 24.62 6.02
N SER A 484 -10.98 24.57 4.71
CA SER A 484 -11.19 23.30 4.01
C SER A 484 -9.90 22.47 4.00
N GLN A 485 -9.89 21.34 4.71
CA GLN A 485 -8.75 20.42 4.76
C GLN A 485 -8.42 19.83 3.39
N VAL A 486 -9.43 19.62 2.53
CA VAL A 486 -9.29 19.14 1.15
C VAL A 486 -8.39 20.07 0.31
N SER A 487 -8.46 21.38 0.54
CA SER A 487 -7.62 22.38 -0.17
C SER A 487 -6.31 22.69 0.58
N LEU A 488 -6.34 22.71 1.90
CA LEU A 488 -5.20 23.06 2.76
C LEU A 488 -4.09 22.01 2.66
N GLN A 489 -4.42 20.74 2.87
CA GLN A 489 -3.43 19.67 3.04
C GLN A 489 -2.54 19.49 1.80
N PRO A 490 -3.07 19.44 0.56
CA PRO A 490 -2.23 19.27 -0.64
C PRO A 490 -1.37 20.51 -0.92
N SER A 491 -1.92 21.71 -0.67
CA SER A 491 -1.20 22.97 -0.85
C SER A 491 -0.02 23.07 0.12
N LEU A 492 -0.26 22.73 1.39
CA LEU A 492 0.80 22.66 2.41
C LEU A 492 1.87 21.64 2.02
N PHE A 493 1.45 20.48 1.49
CA PHE A 493 2.38 19.45 1.04
C PHE A 493 3.36 20.00 -0.01
N GLY A 494 2.83 20.64 -1.06
CA GLY A 494 3.64 21.23 -2.14
C GLY A 494 4.56 22.36 -1.66
N ILE A 495 4.05 23.26 -0.80
CA ILE A 495 4.82 24.39 -0.25
C ILE A 495 6.00 23.88 0.59
N MET A 496 5.77 22.91 1.48
CA MET A 496 6.83 22.39 2.36
C MET A 496 7.92 21.65 1.60
N ILE A 497 7.58 20.89 0.54
CA ILE A 497 8.57 20.27 -0.35
C ILE A 497 9.39 21.35 -1.06
N ALA A 498 8.76 22.41 -1.58
CA ALA A 498 9.46 23.51 -2.24
C ALA A 498 10.42 24.23 -1.28
N LEU A 499 10.01 24.50 -0.03
CA LEU A 499 10.87 25.07 1.00
C LEU A 499 12.05 24.16 1.33
N CYS A 500 11.83 22.84 1.44
CA CYS A 500 12.90 21.88 1.67
C CYS A 500 13.89 21.81 0.50
N LEU A 501 13.41 21.99 -0.74
CA LEU A 501 14.25 22.07 -1.94
C LEU A 501 15.10 23.34 -1.96
N ILE A 502 14.49 24.49 -1.68
CA ILE A 502 15.19 25.78 -1.57
C ILE A 502 16.28 25.68 -0.49
N TYR A 503 15.92 25.19 0.70
CA TYR A 503 16.87 24.98 1.79
C TYR A 503 18.02 24.04 1.39
N GLY A 504 17.70 22.90 0.76
CA GLY A 504 18.70 21.94 0.28
C GLY A 504 19.63 22.51 -0.79
N TRP A 505 19.13 23.42 -1.64
CA TRP A 505 19.92 24.08 -2.68
C TRP A 505 20.99 25.01 -2.09
N PHE A 506 20.62 25.79 -1.06
CA PHE A 506 21.52 26.77 -0.45
C PHE A 506 22.39 26.21 0.68
N SER A 507 22.02 25.06 1.25
CA SER A 507 22.75 24.48 2.38
C SER A 507 24.03 23.74 1.96
N LYS A 508 25.14 24.05 2.63
CA LYS A 508 26.43 23.38 2.46
C LYS A 508 27.08 23.13 3.84
N PRO A 509 27.47 21.89 4.19
CA PRO A 509 27.38 20.65 3.42
C PRO A 509 25.98 20.00 3.45
N ALA A 510 25.60 19.31 2.36
CA ALA A 510 24.29 18.65 2.21
C ALA A 510 23.96 17.64 3.33
N ARG A 511 24.98 16.97 3.89
CA ARG A 511 24.81 16.07 5.04
C ARG A 511 24.24 16.79 6.27
N ASN A 512 24.69 18.02 6.54
CA ASN A 512 24.19 18.80 7.68
C ASN A 512 22.74 19.21 7.44
N ALA A 513 22.42 19.64 6.22
CA ALA A 513 21.05 19.95 5.82
C ALA A 513 20.11 18.76 6.02
N MET A 514 20.55 17.55 5.64
CA MET A 514 19.79 16.32 5.87
C MET A 514 19.54 16.07 7.36
N MET A 515 20.58 16.19 8.19
CA MET A 515 20.45 16.00 9.64
C MET A 515 19.52 17.05 10.27
N GLN A 516 19.59 18.30 9.82
CA GLN A 516 18.71 19.38 10.27
C GLN A 516 17.26 19.08 9.87
N GLN A 517 17.03 18.67 8.62
CA GLN A 517 15.69 18.30 8.15
C GLN A 517 15.11 17.09 8.89
N LEU A 518 15.90 16.03 9.10
CA LEU A 518 15.46 14.85 9.85
C LEU A 518 15.21 15.17 11.33
N SER A 519 16.05 16.01 11.94
CA SER A 519 15.84 16.44 13.34
C SER A 519 14.54 17.25 13.44
N LEU A 520 14.29 18.16 12.49
CA LEU A 520 13.05 18.92 12.43
C LEU A 520 11.84 18.00 12.22
N ALA A 521 11.89 17.05 11.28
CA ALA A 521 10.83 16.09 11.08
C ALA A 521 10.51 15.30 12.37
N GLY A 522 11.53 14.79 13.06
CA GLY A 522 11.35 14.10 14.34
C GLY A 522 10.72 14.99 15.42
N LEU A 523 11.11 16.27 15.50
CA LEU A 523 10.49 17.24 16.40
C LEU A 523 9.03 17.53 16.03
N LEU A 524 8.68 17.58 14.75
CA LEU A 524 7.31 17.81 14.32
C LEU A 524 6.42 16.59 14.60
N PHE A 525 6.92 15.37 14.34
CA PHE A 525 6.17 14.12 14.57
C PHE A 525 5.83 13.86 16.04
N ILE A 526 6.63 14.35 16.99
CA ILE A 526 6.36 14.15 18.43
C ILE A 526 5.32 15.14 19.00
N ILE A 527 5.02 16.24 18.30
CA ILE A 527 4.07 17.26 18.79
C ILE A 527 2.68 16.66 19.02
N ASN A 528 2.15 15.92 18.06
CA ASN A 528 0.81 15.34 18.14
C ASN A 528 0.65 14.30 19.27
N PRO A 529 1.56 13.30 19.42
CA PRO A 529 1.52 12.40 20.57
C PRO A 529 1.60 13.12 21.92
N ILE A 530 2.40 14.19 22.04
CA ILE A 530 2.48 15.00 23.26
C ILE A 530 1.16 15.76 23.47
N TYR A 531 0.60 16.35 22.43
CA TYR A 531 -0.67 17.06 22.49
C TYR A 531 -1.81 16.14 22.97
N ASP A 532 -1.96 14.97 22.37
CA ASP A 532 -2.98 14.00 22.76
C ASP A 532 -2.78 13.51 24.20
N LEU A 533 -1.53 13.29 24.63
CA LEU A 533 -1.22 12.97 26.03
C LEU A 533 -1.64 14.09 26.98
N VAL A 534 -1.37 15.34 26.64
CA VAL A 534 -1.76 16.51 27.44
C VAL A 534 -3.29 16.62 27.52
N GLN A 535 -4.00 16.42 26.41
CA GLN A 535 -5.46 16.46 26.37
C GLN A 535 -6.09 15.37 27.24
N TRP A 536 -5.57 14.14 27.12
CA TRP A 536 -6.01 13.02 27.96
C TRP A 536 -5.77 13.27 29.45
N LEU A 537 -4.58 13.78 29.82
CA LEU A 537 -4.26 14.14 31.22
C LEU A 537 -5.09 15.32 31.74
N SER A 538 -5.54 16.20 30.85
CA SER A 538 -6.39 17.35 31.18
C SER A 538 -7.87 16.99 31.32
N GLY A 539 -8.23 15.72 31.13
CA GLY A 539 -9.60 15.22 31.27
C GLY A 539 -10.44 15.28 29.99
N HIS A 540 -9.86 15.67 28.85
CA HIS A 540 -10.53 15.46 27.56
C HIS A 540 -10.42 13.98 27.21
N VAL A 541 -11.56 13.29 27.21
CA VAL A 541 -11.59 11.84 27.01
C VAL A 541 -11.98 11.54 25.57
N THR A 542 -11.04 10.97 24.81
CA THR A 542 -11.31 10.34 23.52
C THR A 542 -12.43 9.30 23.68
N PRO A 543 -13.43 9.26 22.79
CA PRO A 543 -14.44 8.20 22.80
C PRO A 543 -13.79 6.81 22.88
N HIS A 544 -14.35 5.93 23.71
CA HIS A 544 -13.72 4.64 24.00
C HIS A 544 -13.41 3.83 22.73
N TYR A 545 -14.32 3.88 21.76
CA TYR A 545 -14.19 3.17 20.49
C TYR A 545 -13.03 3.67 19.61
N LEU A 546 -12.60 4.93 19.78
CA LEU A 546 -11.48 5.55 19.05
C LEU A 546 -10.14 5.43 19.78
N THR A 547 -10.15 5.02 21.05
CA THR A 547 -8.95 5.06 21.89
C THR A 547 -7.83 4.20 21.31
N ALA A 548 -8.18 3.03 20.76
CA ALA A 548 -7.20 2.16 20.12
C ALA A 548 -6.61 2.82 18.86
N ASP A 549 -7.43 3.42 18.01
CA ASP A 549 -7.01 4.10 16.77
C ASP A 549 -6.05 5.25 17.05
N VAL A 550 -6.39 6.10 18.02
CA VAL A 550 -5.57 7.23 18.46
C VAL A 550 -4.22 6.75 18.97
N LEU A 551 -4.19 5.70 19.78
CA LEU A 551 -2.95 5.10 20.27
C LEU A 551 -2.12 4.51 19.12
N LEU A 552 -2.74 3.84 18.15
CA LEU A 552 -2.05 3.27 17.00
C LEU A 552 -1.39 4.35 16.15
N VAL A 553 -2.10 5.44 15.84
CA VAL A 553 -1.56 6.58 15.08
C VAL A 553 -0.41 7.22 15.87
N ASN A 554 -0.59 7.50 17.16
CA ASN A 554 0.48 8.08 17.97
C ASN A 554 1.71 7.18 18.06
N CYS A 555 1.54 5.86 18.19
CA CYS A 555 2.64 4.90 18.11
C CYS A 555 3.35 4.95 16.75
N ALA A 556 2.61 5.03 15.64
CA ALA A 556 3.19 5.15 14.31
C ALA A 556 4.01 6.43 14.16
N LEU A 557 3.49 7.58 14.62
CA LEU A 557 4.20 8.87 14.61
C LEU A 557 5.48 8.83 15.46
N LEU A 558 5.44 8.20 16.64
CA LEU A 558 6.61 8.00 17.49
C LEU A 558 7.66 7.07 16.85
N VAL A 559 7.22 6.06 16.11
CA VAL A 559 8.12 5.19 15.33
C VAL A 559 8.81 5.98 14.21
N VAL A 560 8.09 6.84 13.48
CA VAL A 560 8.72 7.72 12.47
C VAL A 560 9.67 8.72 13.11
N CYS A 561 9.29 9.30 14.26
CA CYS A 561 10.16 10.16 15.06
C CYS A 561 11.46 9.42 15.44
N GLY A 562 11.36 8.22 15.99
CA GLY A 562 12.49 7.35 16.31
C GLY A 562 13.35 7.04 15.08
N PHE A 563 12.73 6.72 13.95
CA PHE A 563 13.41 6.50 12.67
C PHE A 563 14.23 7.73 12.24
N CYS A 564 13.65 8.93 12.29
CA CYS A 564 14.34 10.18 12.01
C CYS A 564 15.56 10.39 12.93
N TRP A 565 15.39 10.18 14.24
CA TRP A 565 16.48 10.34 15.21
C TRP A 565 17.58 9.30 15.04
N LEU A 566 17.24 8.04 14.75
CA LEU A 566 18.20 6.98 14.44
C LEU A 566 19.04 7.36 13.23
N LEU A 567 18.42 7.88 12.17
CA LEU A 567 19.16 8.37 11.00
C LEU A 567 20.07 9.54 11.36
N VAL A 568 19.61 10.51 12.16
CA VAL A 568 20.45 11.62 12.61
C VAL A 568 21.65 11.11 13.40
N GLN A 569 21.47 10.21 14.37
CA GLN A 569 22.57 9.65 15.16
C GLN A 569 23.58 8.91 14.30
N HIS A 570 23.11 8.09 13.36
CA HIS A 570 23.96 7.37 12.42
C HIS A 570 24.79 8.33 11.54
N HIS A 571 24.21 9.48 11.19
CA HIS A 571 24.85 10.52 10.39
C HIS A 571 25.55 11.61 11.21
N ARG A 572 25.58 11.56 12.56
CA ARG A 572 26.34 12.51 13.38
C ARG A 572 27.80 12.09 13.61
N ALA A 573 28.11 10.79 13.54
CA ALA A 573 29.46 10.31 13.84
C ALA A 573 30.53 11.01 12.95
N PRO A 574 31.60 11.57 13.54
CA PRO A 574 32.64 12.25 12.79
C PRO A 574 33.44 11.22 11.97
N VAL A 575 33.77 11.60 10.74
CA VAL A 575 34.93 11.02 10.04
C VAL A 575 36.11 11.43 10.91
N GLN A 576 36.65 10.51 11.70
CA GLN A 576 38.00 10.69 12.23
C GLN A 576 38.89 10.81 10.99
N ALA A 577 39.27 12.03 10.66
CA ALA A 577 40.39 12.28 9.80
C ALA A 577 41.56 11.54 10.45
N PHE A 578 42.00 10.47 9.82
CA PHE A 578 43.37 10.02 10.05
C PHE A 578 44.21 11.19 9.54
N GLU A 579 44.61 12.07 10.45
CA GLU A 579 45.72 12.98 10.22
C GLU A 579 46.88 12.09 9.80
N GLY A 580 47.14 12.08 8.50
CA GLY A 580 48.36 11.50 7.97
C GLY A 580 49.50 12.30 8.57
N THR A 581 50.12 11.76 9.61
CA THR A 581 51.50 12.09 9.94
C THR A 581 52.29 12.03 8.64
N PRO A 582 52.90 13.13 8.17
CA PRO A 582 53.73 13.09 6.99
C PRO A 582 54.84 12.08 7.27
N ALA A 583 54.94 11.06 6.42
CA ALA A 583 56.10 10.18 6.42
C ALA A 583 57.32 11.08 6.19
N THR A 584 58.09 11.29 7.25
CA THR A 584 59.41 11.88 7.20
C THR A 584 60.25 11.05 6.25
N GLN A 585 60.74 11.69 5.19
CA GLN A 585 61.85 11.18 4.40
C GLN A 585 63.07 11.05 5.32
N SER A 586 63.58 9.83 5.47
CA SER A 586 64.99 9.54 5.73
C SER A 586 65.31 8.16 5.19
#